data_AF-X1QJ74-F1
#
_entry.id   AF-X1QJ74-F1
#
_cell.length_a   1.000
_cell.length_b   1.000
_cell.length_c   1.000
_cell.angle_alpha   90.00
_cell.angle_beta   90.00
_cell.angle_gamma   90.00
#
_symmetry.space_group_name_H-M   'P 1'
#
loop_
_entity.id
_entity.type
_entity.pdbx_description
1 polymer ?
#
loop_
_entity_poly.entity_id
_entity_poly.type
_entity_poly.pdbx_seq_one_letter_code
_entity_poly.pdbx_strand_id
1 'polypeptide(L)'
;EWVDNYIVARGSFISRFDYGARSRVAVLGSEVAKTLFGEMDPTGQSIRIDGRQFQVIGVLESRGTGFGVEDLRVYVPLSTFYTTLAAAQAGSRGNSVDMISVQARSSDGLESAEQEITAILRDLHGIREGERDDFRVLNMESVAGQLTQVMGILQLVLAGIAGISLLVGGIGIMNIMLVSVTERIREIGLRKAVGARRRDILIQFLVEAATLGLCGFIS
;
A
#
# COMPACT_ATOMS: atom_id res chain seq x y z
N GLU A 1 15.29 21.44 8.60
CA GLU A 1 15.58 20.10 8.09
C GLU A 1 14.42 19.66 7.24
N TRP A 2 14.66 18.81 6.24
CA TRP A 2 13.61 18.26 5.39
C TRP A 2 12.89 17.16 6.14
N VAL A 3 11.57 17.24 6.16
CA VAL A 3 10.71 16.37 6.98
C VAL A 3 10.61 14.95 6.39
N ASP A 4 10.77 14.79 5.07
CA ASP A 4 10.50 13.52 4.38
C ASP A 4 11.76 12.70 4.00
N ASN A 5 12.93 13.05 4.54
CA ASN A 5 14.22 12.38 4.30
C ASN A 5 14.52 12.08 2.81
N TYR A 6 14.17 13.00 1.91
CA TYR A 6 14.32 12.81 0.47
C TYR A 6 15.78 12.52 0.10
N ILE A 7 15.98 11.41 -0.62
CA ILE A 7 17.28 11.08 -1.20
C ILE A 7 17.28 11.61 -2.63
N VAL A 8 18.27 12.45 -2.93
CA VAL A 8 18.42 13.07 -4.25
C VAL A 8 19.37 12.19 -5.06
N ALA A 9 18.87 11.62 -6.15
CA ALA A 9 19.67 10.80 -7.06
C ALA A 9 20.65 11.65 -7.89
N ARG A 10 20.23 12.86 -8.30
CA ARG A 10 21.05 13.79 -9.08
C ARG A 10 20.80 15.24 -8.66
N GLY A 11 21.86 16.05 -8.66
CA GLY A 11 21.79 17.47 -8.33
C GLY A 11 21.62 17.73 -6.84
N SER A 12 20.76 18.69 -6.49
CA SER A 12 20.51 19.10 -5.10
C SER A 12 19.02 19.31 -4.84
N PHE A 13 18.60 19.14 -3.59
CA PHE A 13 17.27 19.55 -3.18
C PHE A 13 17.19 21.07 -3.05
N ILE A 14 15.97 21.61 -3.04
CA ILE A 14 15.69 23.03 -2.79
C ILE A 14 16.42 23.45 -1.51
N SER A 15 17.04 24.63 -1.45
CA SER A 15 17.73 25.10 -0.24
C SER A 15 16.94 26.20 0.48
N ARG A 16 17.34 26.56 1.73
CA ARG A 16 16.78 27.75 2.41
C ARG A 16 17.03 29.04 1.62
N PHE A 17 18.14 29.12 0.89
CA PHE A 17 18.44 30.25 0.03
C PHE A 17 17.41 30.35 -1.10
N ASP A 18 17.06 29.24 -1.75
CA ASP A 18 16.04 29.22 -2.81
C ASP A 18 14.67 29.64 -2.31
N TYR A 19 14.31 29.21 -1.11
CA TYR A 19 13.11 29.66 -0.41
C TYR A 19 13.11 31.17 -0.17
N GLY A 20 14.22 31.73 0.34
CA GLY A 20 14.34 33.16 0.63
C GLY A 20 14.38 34.03 -0.64
N ALA A 21 15.09 33.57 -1.67
CA ALA A 21 15.24 34.27 -2.95
C ALA A 21 14.03 34.12 -3.88
N ARG A 22 13.06 33.26 -3.53
CA ARG A 22 11.91 32.89 -4.39
C ARG A 22 12.39 32.38 -5.75
N SER A 23 13.44 31.56 -5.74
CA SER A 23 14.04 31.01 -6.94
C SER A 23 13.02 30.17 -7.73
N ARG A 24 13.00 30.32 -9.06
CA ARG A 24 12.18 29.48 -9.95
C ARG A 24 12.90 28.19 -10.27
N VAL A 25 13.08 27.38 -9.24
CA VAL A 25 13.74 26.08 -9.31
C VAL A 25 12.73 24.96 -9.06
N ALA A 26 12.97 23.80 -9.66
CA ALA A 26 12.17 22.61 -9.51
C ALA A 26 13.04 21.38 -9.21
N VAL A 27 12.53 20.49 -8.36
CA VAL A 27 13.07 19.14 -8.16
C VAL A 27 12.03 18.14 -8.66
N LEU A 28 12.46 17.19 -9.48
CA LEU A 28 11.55 16.23 -10.11
C LEU A 28 11.54 14.89 -9.36
N GLY A 29 10.38 14.27 -9.26
CA GLY A 29 10.28 12.83 -9.00
C GLY A 29 10.92 12.02 -10.15
N SER A 30 11.36 10.80 -9.84
CA SER A 30 12.06 9.93 -10.78
C SER A 30 11.27 9.68 -12.07
N GLU A 31 9.95 9.47 -11.95
CA GLU A 31 9.11 9.12 -13.10
C GLU A 31 8.72 10.35 -13.93
N VAL A 32 8.59 11.52 -13.30
CA VAL A 32 8.47 12.79 -14.03
C VAL A 32 9.73 13.07 -14.84
N ALA A 33 10.91 12.89 -14.23
CA ALA A 33 12.19 13.09 -14.91
C ALA A 33 12.32 12.16 -16.13
N LYS A 34 12.01 10.87 -15.95
CA LYS A 34 12.04 9.87 -17.03
C LYS A 34 11.03 10.18 -18.13
N THR A 35 9.83 10.64 -17.79
CA THR A 35 8.80 10.96 -18.79
C THR A 35 9.17 12.20 -19.61
N LEU A 36 9.72 13.24 -18.99
CA LEU A 36 10.04 14.50 -19.67
C LEU A 36 11.37 14.47 -20.42
N PHE A 37 12.36 13.73 -19.91
CA PHE A 37 13.74 13.78 -20.42
C PHE A 37 14.28 12.42 -20.89
N GLY A 38 13.56 11.31 -20.66
CA GLY A 38 14.02 9.97 -21.00
C GLY A 38 15.31 9.63 -20.27
N GLU A 39 16.36 9.31 -21.04
CA GLU A 39 17.71 9.02 -20.53
C GLU A 39 18.59 10.28 -20.39
N MET A 40 18.11 11.44 -20.86
CA MET A 40 18.87 12.70 -20.76
C MET A 40 18.93 13.18 -19.31
N ASP A 41 20.06 13.78 -18.91
CA ASP A 41 20.16 14.43 -17.60
C ASP A 41 19.26 15.68 -17.56
N PRO A 42 18.22 15.71 -16.70
CA PRO A 42 17.33 16.86 -16.61
C PRO A 42 17.95 18.02 -15.81
N THR A 43 19.05 17.80 -15.08
CA THR A 43 19.65 18.81 -14.21
C THR A 43 20.16 20.01 -15.02
N GLY A 44 19.80 21.22 -14.61
CA GLY A 44 20.11 22.47 -15.30
C GLY A 44 19.15 22.82 -16.44
N GLN A 45 18.32 21.88 -16.91
CA GLN A 45 17.33 22.12 -17.95
C GLN A 45 16.14 22.93 -17.41
N SER A 46 15.30 23.42 -18.32
CA SER A 46 14.10 24.16 -17.98
C SER A 46 12.83 23.40 -18.31
N ILE A 47 11.88 23.41 -17.38
CA ILE A 47 10.51 22.92 -17.58
C ILE A 47 9.52 24.07 -17.49
N ARG A 48 8.32 23.87 -18.04
CA ARG A 48 7.21 24.81 -17.88
C ARG A 48 6.13 24.23 -16.98
N ILE A 49 5.75 24.99 -15.96
CA ILE A 49 4.65 24.69 -15.04
C ILE A 49 3.68 25.85 -15.14
N ASP A 50 2.45 25.58 -15.56
CA ASP A 50 1.39 26.59 -15.78
C ASP A 50 1.88 27.81 -16.60
N GLY A 51 2.56 27.53 -17.72
CA GLY A 51 3.10 28.54 -18.62
C GLY A 51 4.37 29.27 -18.13
N ARG A 52 4.86 28.98 -16.91
CA ARG A 52 6.03 29.64 -16.32
C ARG A 52 7.25 28.72 -16.32
N GLN A 53 8.42 29.29 -16.58
CA GLN A 53 9.67 28.54 -16.66
C GLN A 53 10.30 28.32 -15.29
N PHE A 54 10.70 27.08 -15.02
CA PHE A 54 11.44 26.65 -13.84
C PHE A 54 12.68 25.88 -14.26
N GLN A 55 13.81 26.12 -13.59
CA GLN A 55 15.04 25.37 -13.80
C GLN A 55 15.06 24.12 -12.92
N VAL A 56 15.35 22.97 -13.49
CA VAL A 56 15.50 21.72 -12.76
C VAL A 56 16.85 21.71 -12.06
N ILE A 57 16.86 21.58 -10.73
CA ILE A 57 18.10 21.58 -9.91
C ILE A 57 18.41 20.22 -9.30
N GLY A 58 17.48 19.27 -9.39
CA GLY A 58 17.70 17.90 -8.94
C GLY A 58 16.57 16.94 -9.29
N VAL A 59 16.85 15.66 -9.07
CA VAL A 59 15.92 14.54 -9.27
C VAL A 59 15.97 13.65 -8.04
N LEU A 60 14.80 13.27 -7.53
CA LEU A 60 14.68 12.34 -6.41
C LEU A 60 14.97 10.91 -6.85
N GLU A 61 15.55 10.13 -5.94
CA GLU A 61 15.64 8.67 -6.10
C GLU A 61 14.25 8.05 -6.04
N SER A 62 13.98 7.06 -6.89
CA SER A 62 12.70 6.36 -6.90
C SER A 62 12.54 5.61 -5.58
N ARG A 63 11.41 5.84 -4.90
CA ARG A 63 11.13 5.14 -3.63
C ARG A 63 10.41 3.81 -3.79
N GLY A 64 9.99 3.44 -5.01
CA GLY A 64 9.59 2.09 -5.43
C GLY A 64 8.41 1.41 -4.72
N THR A 65 8.10 1.73 -3.45
CA THR A 65 7.23 0.91 -2.59
C THR A 65 6.34 1.69 -1.61
N GLY A 66 6.21 3.02 -1.72
CA GLY A 66 5.26 3.81 -0.93
C GLY A 66 4.33 4.61 -1.84
N PHE A 67 3.12 4.08 -2.14
CA PHE A 67 2.08 4.68 -3.01
C PHE A 67 2.49 5.32 -4.36
N GLY A 68 3.78 5.34 -4.73
CA GLY A 68 4.33 5.87 -5.98
C GLY A 68 4.06 7.36 -6.23
N VAL A 69 3.51 8.10 -5.26
CA VAL A 69 3.00 9.45 -5.52
C VAL A 69 4.15 10.45 -5.57
N GLU A 70 5.21 10.23 -4.80
CA GLU A 70 6.39 11.10 -4.76
C GLU A 70 7.16 11.08 -6.10
N ASP A 71 7.24 9.91 -6.75
CA ASP A 71 7.94 9.71 -8.02
C ASP A 71 7.25 10.45 -9.19
N LEU A 72 5.95 10.77 -9.04
CA LEU A 72 5.11 11.49 -9.99
C LEU A 72 4.95 12.99 -9.65
N ARG A 73 5.63 13.50 -8.62
CA ARG A 73 5.50 14.90 -8.17
C ARG A 73 6.63 15.79 -8.67
N VAL A 74 6.35 17.09 -8.72
CA VAL A 74 7.33 18.16 -8.93
C VAL A 74 7.32 19.07 -7.72
N TYR A 75 8.50 19.31 -7.14
CA TYR A 75 8.68 20.13 -5.96
C TYR A 75 9.24 21.49 -6.36
N VAL A 76 8.62 22.57 -5.89
CA VAL A 76 9.08 23.95 -6.05
C VAL A 76 9.06 24.66 -4.69
N PRO A 77 9.84 25.73 -4.47
CA PRO A 77 9.77 26.45 -3.20
C PRO A 77 8.37 27.02 -2.98
N LEU A 78 7.79 26.81 -1.78
CA LEU A 78 6.45 27.31 -1.46
C LEU A 78 6.32 28.83 -1.62
N SER A 79 7.40 29.56 -1.30
CA SER A 79 7.47 31.02 -1.50
C SER A 79 7.36 31.41 -2.98
N THR A 80 7.96 30.61 -3.88
CA THR A 80 7.85 30.77 -5.33
C THR A 80 6.44 30.41 -5.80
N PHE A 81 5.84 29.33 -5.28
CA PHE A 81 4.48 28.92 -5.61
C PHE A 81 3.46 30.04 -5.37
N TYR A 82 3.45 30.65 -4.18
CA TYR A 82 2.51 31.74 -3.86
C TYR A 82 2.69 32.99 -4.72
N THR A 83 3.93 33.34 -5.04
CA THR A 83 4.23 34.57 -5.79
C THR A 83 4.12 34.40 -7.30
N THR A 84 4.09 33.16 -7.77
CA THR A 84 4.00 32.86 -9.19
C THR A 84 2.71 32.10 -9.50
N LEU A 85 2.66 30.81 -9.20
CA LEU A 85 1.59 29.90 -9.63
C LEU A 85 0.25 30.21 -8.97
N ALA A 86 0.21 30.47 -7.67
CA ALA A 86 -1.02 30.80 -6.94
C ALA A 86 -1.31 32.30 -6.86
N ALA A 87 -0.57 33.16 -7.57
CA ALA A 87 -0.74 34.62 -7.49
C ALA A 87 -2.15 35.09 -7.91
N ALA A 88 -2.82 34.34 -8.80
CA ALA A 88 -4.20 34.61 -9.20
C ALA A 88 -5.25 34.01 -8.23
N GLN A 89 -4.86 33.04 -7.41
CA GLN A 89 -5.71 32.35 -6.42
C GLN A 89 -5.56 32.91 -5.00
N ALA A 90 -4.58 33.79 -4.77
CA ALA A 90 -4.43 34.56 -3.54
C ALA A 90 -5.56 35.59 -3.40
N GLY A 91 -6.77 35.10 -3.10
CA GLY A 91 -7.91 35.93 -2.72
C GLY A 91 -7.72 36.57 -1.35
N SER A 92 -8.73 37.30 -0.88
CA SER A 92 -8.70 38.13 0.35
C SER A 92 -8.39 37.40 1.66
N ARG A 93 -8.21 36.06 1.65
CA ARG A 93 -7.88 35.23 2.84
C ARG A 93 -6.39 34.87 2.96
N GLY A 94 -5.55 35.31 2.03
CA GLY A 94 -4.11 35.03 2.06
C GLY A 94 -3.75 33.64 1.52
N ASN A 95 -2.57 33.16 1.89
CA ASN A 95 -1.97 31.93 1.39
C ASN A 95 -2.48 30.71 2.17
N SER A 96 -3.14 29.76 1.51
CA SER A 96 -3.57 28.48 2.10
C SER A 96 -2.57 27.35 1.79
N VAL A 97 -2.47 26.37 2.69
CA VAL A 97 -1.65 25.16 2.52
C VAL A 97 -2.59 23.96 2.56
N ASP A 98 -2.49 23.08 1.55
CA ASP A 98 -3.34 21.88 1.46
C ASP A 98 -2.83 20.74 2.35
N MET A 99 -1.52 20.67 2.59
CA MET A 99 -0.88 19.60 3.36
C MET A 99 0.38 20.10 4.06
N ILE A 100 0.52 19.75 5.34
CA ILE A 100 1.72 19.99 6.14
C ILE A 100 2.28 18.62 6.53
N SER A 101 3.49 18.30 6.08
CA SER A 101 4.21 17.11 6.56
C SER A 101 4.90 17.44 7.88
N VAL A 102 4.79 16.54 8.85
CA VAL A 102 5.45 16.63 10.16
C VAL A 102 6.12 15.30 10.46
N GLN A 103 7.36 15.36 10.93
CA GLN A 103 8.14 14.18 11.32
C GLN A 103 8.30 14.18 12.83
N ALA A 104 7.78 13.14 13.48
CA ALA A 104 7.99 12.91 14.89
C ALA A 104 9.45 12.53 15.18
N ARG A 105 9.94 12.87 16.38
CA ARG A 105 11.31 12.52 16.83
C ARG A 105 11.48 11.02 17.09
N SER A 106 10.38 10.33 17.41
CA SER A 106 10.34 8.89 17.68
C SER A 106 8.95 8.35 17.34
N SER A 107 8.85 7.05 17.06
CA SER A 107 7.59 6.33 16.85
C SER A 107 6.67 6.44 18.06
N ASP A 108 7.23 6.30 19.26
CA ASP A 108 6.46 6.25 20.52
C ASP A 108 5.74 7.57 20.84
N GLY A 109 6.13 8.67 20.19
CA GLY A 109 5.54 10.00 20.37
C GLY A 109 4.47 10.36 19.34
N LEU A 110 4.16 9.48 18.37
CA LEU A 110 3.26 9.81 17.26
C LEU A 110 1.85 10.18 17.70
N GLU A 111 1.26 9.41 18.63
CA GLU A 111 -0.10 9.68 19.12
C GLU A 111 -0.17 10.99 19.92
N SER A 112 0.83 11.22 20.79
CA SER A 112 0.94 12.48 21.54
C SER A 112 1.14 13.67 20.61
N ALA A 113 1.96 13.51 19.56
CA ALA A 113 2.19 14.56 18.57
C ALA A 113 0.92 14.86 17.75
N GLU A 114 0.15 13.84 17.38
CA GLU A 114 -1.13 14.01 16.69
C GLU A 114 -2.12 14.83 17.54
N GLN A 115 -2.23 14.51 18.84
CA GLN A 115 -3.08 15.26 19.77
C GLN A 115 -2.61 16.71 19.95
N GLU A 116 -1.29 16.92 20.12
CA GLU A 116 -0.71 18.25 20.29
C GLU A 116 -0.88 19.11 19.03
N ILE A 117 -0.60 18.56 17.85
CA ILE A 117 -0.82 19.24 16.56
C ILE A 117 -2.30 19.61 16.40
N THR A 118 -3.21 18.69 16.73
CA THR A 118 -4.65 18.95 16.67
C THR A 118 -5.05 20.09 17.60
N ALA A 119 -4.55 20.11 18.84
CA ALA A 119 -4.82 21.17 19.79
C ALA A 119 -4.31 22.54 19.31
N ILE A 120 -3.07 22.58 18.79
CA ILE A 120 -2.46 23.80 18.25
C ILE A 120 -3.25 24.31 17.05
N LEU A 121 -3.63 23.44 16.10
CA LEU A 121 -4.38 23.85 14.92
C LEU A 121 -5.79 24.33 15.27
N ARG A 122 -6.47 23.68 16.23
CA ARG A 122 -7.78 24.16 16.72
C ARG A 122 -7.69 25.54 17.35
N ASP A 123 -6.64 25.81 18.14
CA ASP A 123 -6.41 27.13 18.73
C ASP A 123 -6.12 28.19 17.65
N LEU A 124 -5.21 27.88 16.72
CA LEU A 124 -4.86 28.78 15.60
C LEU A 124 -6.05 29.08 14.68
N HIS A 125 -6.94 28.11 14.47
CA HIS A 125 -8.14 28.24 13.64
C HIS A 125 -9.34 28.79 14.44
N GLY A 126 -9.22 28.94 15.77
CA GLY A 126 -10.28 29.42 16.65
C GLY A 126 -11.47 28.47 16.79
N ILE A 127 -11.26 27.15 16.65
CA ILE A 127 -12.29 26.11 16.66
C ILE A 127 -12.66 25.76 18.11
N ARG A 128 -13.90 26.06 18.49
CA ARG A 128 -14.40 25.84 19.86
C ARG A 128 -14.77 24.39 20.11
N GLU A 129 -14.86 24.03 21.38
CA GLU A 129 -15.32 22.71 21.81
C GLU A 129 -16.71 22.40 21.21
N GLY A 130 -16.85 21.25 20.56
CA GLY A 130 -18.06 20.84 19.84
C GLY A 130 -18.14 21.30 18.37
N GLU A 131 -17.26 22.19 17.91
CA GLU A 131 -17.13 22.53 16.49
C GLU A 131 -16.27 21.48 15.76
N ARG A 132 -16.66 21.21 14.50
CA ARG A 132 -15.97 20.24 13.64
C ARG A 132 -14.66 20.84 13.12
N ASP A 133 -13.63 20.01 13.07
CA ASP A 133 -12.33 20.38 12.49
C ASP A 133 -12.46 20.63 10.98
N ASP A 134 -11.78 21.67 10.50
CA ASP A 134 -11.61 21.98 9.07
C ASP A 134 -10.32 21.38 8.49
N PHE A 135 -9.52 20.72 9.33
CA PHE A 135 -8.30 20.00 8.96
C PHE A 135 -8.40 18.52 9.36
N ARG A 136 -7.44 17.72 8.89
CA ARG A 136 -7.25 16.33 9.32
C ARG A 136 -5.78 16.08 9.59
N VAL A 137 -5.48 15.48 10.73
CA VAL A 137 -4.15 14.95 11.01
C VAL A 137 -4.15 13.48 10.62
N LEU A 138 -3.19 13.08 9.79
CA LEU A 138 -3.08 11.71 9.29
C LEU A 138 -1.75 11.12 9.75
N ASN A 139 -1.83 10.13 10.64
CA ASN A 139 -0.69 9.32 11.02
C ASN A 139 -0.55 8.14 10.03
N MET A 140 0.51 8.15 9.21
CA MET A 140 0.76 7.11 8.22
C MET A 140 0.93 5.71 8.84
N GLU A 141 1.49 5.60 10.06
CA GLU A 141 1.63 4.33 10.76
C GLU A 141 0.26 3.77 11.16
N SER A 142 -0.63 4.62 11.69
CA SER A 142 -2.00 4.22 12.03
C SER A 142 -2.77 3.76 10.79
N VAL A 143 -2.62 4.46 9.66
CA VAL A 143 -3.27 4.06 8.39
C VAL A 143 -2.75 2.70 7.91
N ALA A 144 -1.43 2.48 7.93
CA ALA A 144 -0.84 1.20 7.56
C ALA A 144 -1.27 0.07 8.51
N GLY A 145 -1.32 0.33 9.81
CA GLY A 145 -1.81 -0.60 10.84
C GLY A 145 -3.27 -1.00 10.60
N GLN A 146 -4.14 -0.05 10.29
CA GLN A 146 -5.54 -0.33 9.97
C GLN A 146 -5.69 -1.17 8.70
N LEU A 147 -4.92 -0.87 7.65
CA LEU A 147 -4.95 -1.65 6.41
C LEU A 147 -4.49 -3.10 6.64
N THR A 148 -3.40 -3.29 7.38
CA THR A 148 -2.89 -4.64 7.71
C THR A 148 -3.90 -5.43 8.55
N GLN A 149 -4.57 -4.77 9.50
CA GLN A 149 -5.64 -5.39 10.28
C GLN A 149 -6.82 -5.83 9.40
N VAL A 150 -7.30 -4.98 8.50
CA VAL A 150 -8.38 -5.31 7.57
C VAL A 150 -7.99 -6.48 6.67
N MET A 151 -6.76 -6.46 6.13
CA MET A 151 -6.24 -7.56 5.31
C MET A 151 -6.15 -8.87 6.11
N GLY A 152 -5.74 -8.81 7.38
CA GLY A 152 -5.72 -9.97 8.27
C GLY A 152 -7.12 -10.57 8.51
N ILE A 153 -8.14 -9.72 8.69
CA ILE A 153 -9.53 -10.18 8.82
C ILE A 153 -10.01 -10.84 7.53
N LEU A 154 -9.74 -10.24 6.38
CA LEU A 154 -10.10 -10.81 5.07
C LEU A 154 -9.40 -12.17 4.85
N GLN A 155 -8.11 -12.28 5.19
CA GLN A 155 -7.38 -13.54 5.13
C GLN A 155 -8.02 -14.61 6.02
N LEU A 156 -8.44 -14.26 7.24
CA LEU A 156 -9.08 -15.19 8.15
C LEU A 156 -10.45 -15.66 7.62
N VAL A 157 -11.24 -14.75 7.03
CA VAL A 157 -12.51 -15.10 6.38
C VAL A 157 -12.28 -16.04 5.20
N LEU A 158 -11.32 -15.72 4.32
CA LEU A 158 -10.98 -16.57 3.17
C LEU A 158 -10.46 -17.94 3.60
N ALA A 159 -9.62 -18.00 4.63
CA ALA A 159 -9.14 -19.25 5.20
C ALA A 159 -10.30 -20.08 5.79
N GLY A 160 -11.25 -19.42 6.46
CA GLY A 160 -12.47 -20.05 6.97
C GLY A 160 -13.32 -20.64 5.85
N ILE A 161 -13.56 -19.88 4.78
CA ILE A 161 -14.30 -20.36 3.60
C ILE A 161 -13.58 -21.55 2.97
N ALA A 162 -12.27 -21.44 2.74
CA ALA A 162 -11.46 -22.53 2.19
C ALA A 162 -11.51 -23.79 3.08
N GLY A 163 -11.45 -23.63 4.40
CA GLY A 163 -11.57 -24.73 5.36
C GLY A 163 -12.94 -25.41 5.32
N ILE A 164 -14.03 -24.64 5.24
CA ILE A 164 -15.39 -25.17 5.10
C ILE A 164 -15.55 -25.90 3.76
N SER A 165 -15.06 -25.32 2.66
CA SER A 165 -15.08 -25.96 1.33
C SER A 165 -14.30 -27.28 1.33
N LEU A 166 -13.14 -27.33 1.99
CA LEU A 166 -12.36 -28.56 2.13
C LEU A 166 -13.12 -29.62 2.94
N LEU A 167 -13.78 -29.23 4.03
CA LEU A 167 -14.59 -30.15 4.84
C LEU A 167 -15.77 -30.72 4.04
N VAL A 168 -16.53 -29.87 3.35
CA VAL A 168 -17.68 -30.30 2.53
C VAL A 168 -17.21 -31.22 1.40
N GLY A 169 -16.11 -30.88 0.72
CA GLY A 169 -15.49 -31.74 -0.30
C GLY A 169 -15.05 -33.10 0.28
N GLY A 170 -14.44 -33.11 1.47
CA GLY A 170 -14.04 -34.32 2.18
C GLY A 170 -15.23 -35.22 2.55
N ILE A 171 -16.35 -34.64 3.00
CA ILE A 171 -17.59 -35.39 3.27
C ILE A 171 -18.14 -36.00 1.98
N GLY A 172 -18.11 -35.25 0.87
CA GLY A 172 -18.52 -35.75 -0.45
C GLY A 172 -17.71 -36.96 -0.90
N ILE A 173 -16.37 -36.88 -0.81
CA ILE A 173 -15.48 -37.99 -1.16
C ILE A 173 -15.74 -39.20 -0.26
N MET A 174 -15.90 -38.98 1.06
CA MET A 174 -16.22 -40.05 1.99
C MET A 174 -17.52 -40.77 1.62
N ASN A 175 -18.55 -40.03 1.21
CA ASN A 175 -19.84 -40.62 0.85
C ASN A 175 -19.76 -41.47 -0.43
N ILE A 176 -19.06 -40.97 -1.46
CA ILE A 176 -18.82 -41.72 -2.71
C ILE A 176 -17.99 -42.98 -2.42
N MET A 177 -16.93 -42.86 -1.62
CA MET A 177 -16.09 -44.01 -1.22
C MET A 177 -16.89 -45.04 -0.43
N LEU A 178 -17.78 -44.62 0.48
CA LEU A 178 -18.63 -45.54 1.24
C LEU A 178 -19.53 -46.35 0.30
N VAL A 179 -20.23 -45.69 -0.62
CA VAL A 179 -21.09 -46.36 -1.61
C VAL A 179 -20.29 -47.33 -2.47
N SER A 180 -19.15 -46.89 -3.03
CA SER A 180 -18.29 -47.72 -3.88
C SER A 180 -17.74 -48.96 -3.16
N VAL A 181 -17.31 -48.79 -1.90
CA VAL A 181 -16.85 -49.91 -1.06
C VAL A 181 -18.00 -50.88 -0.81
N THR A 182 -19.20 -50.36 -0.52
CA THR A 182 -20.38 -51.21 -0.24
C THR A 182 -20.80 -52.04 -1.46
N GLU A 183 -20.74 -51.49 -2.67
CA GLU A 183 -21.03 -52.23 -3.90
C GLU A 183 -20.01 -53.35 -4.17
N ARG A 184 -18.72 -53.14 -3.82
CA ARG A 184 -17.64 -54.13 -4.02
C ARG A 184 -17.43 -55.08 -2.84
N ILE A 185 -18.28 -55.09 -1.81
CA ILE A 185 -18.13 -55.95 -0.61
C ILE A 185 -17.92 -57.43 -0.99
N ARG A 186 -18.68 -57.92 -1.98
CA ARG A 186 -18.64 -59.32 -2.41
C ARG A 186 -17.29 -59.70 -3.02
N GLU A 187 -16.71 -58.83 -3.83
CA GLU A 187 -15.40 -59.02 -4.46
C GLU A 187 -14.26 -58.98 -3.43
N ILE A 188 -14.36 -58.06 -2.47
CA ILE A 188 -13.41 -57.93 -1.35
C ILE A 188 -13.44 -59.18 -0.46
N GLY A 189 -14.63 -59.75 -0.24
CA GLY A 189 -14.82 -61.01 0.47
C GLY A 189 -14.12 -62.19 -0.21
N LEU A 190 -14.26 -62.29 -1.53
CA LEU A 190 -13.58 -63.30 -2.36
C LEU A 190 -12.05 -63.15 -2.29
N ARG A 191 -11.51 -61.93 -2.41
CA ARG A 191 -10.05 -61.69 -2.30
C ARG A 191 -9.49 -62.08 -0.93
N LYS A 192 -10.20 -61.78 0.16
CA LYS A 192 -9.79 -62.21 1.51
C LYS A 192 -9.81 -63.73 1.67
N ALA A 193 -10.80 -64.42 1.09
CA ALA A 193 -10.89 -65.88 1.14
C ALA A 193 -9.73 -66.58 0.40
N VAL A 194 -9.14 -65.93 -0.61
CA VAL A 194 -7.98 -66.42 -1.37
C VAL A 194 -6.64 -65.98 -0.73
N GLY A 195 -6.67 -65.28 0.41
CA GLY A 195 -5.49 -64.97 1.23
C GLY A 195 -5.01 -63.52 1.21
N ALA A 196 -5.77 -62.57 0.62
CA ALA A 196 -5.42 -61.16 0.68
C ALA A 196 -5.44 -60.64 2.13
N ARG A 197 -4.39 -59.90 2.54
CA ARG A 197 -4.29 -59.36 3.90
C ARG A 197 -5.17 -58.11 4.02
N ARG A 198 -5.68 -57.83 5.23
CA ARG A 198 -6.48 -56.61 5.50
C ARG A 198 -5.76 -55.32 5.09
N ARG A 199 -4.43 -55.28 5.25
CA ARG A 199 -3.59 -54.14 4.85
C ARG A 199 -3.65 -53.86 3.34
N ASP A 200 -3.72 -54.91 2.52
CA ASP A 200 -3.63 -54.78 1.07
C ASP A 200 -4.92 -54.12 0.53
N ILE A 201 -6.06 -54.49 1.14
CA ILE A 201 -7.36 -53.86 0.89
C ILE A 201 -7.39 -52.40 1.39
N LEU A 202 -6.85 -52.13 2.58
CA LEU A 202 -6.78 -50.76 3.14
C LEU A 202 -5.92 -49.83 2.28
N ILE A 203 -4.75 -50.29 1.84
CA ILE A 203 -3.84 -49.52 0.97
C ILE A 203 -4.50 -49.26 -0.38
N GLN A 204 -5.20 -50.25 -0.96
CA GLN A 204 -5.92 -50.07 -2.21
C GLN A 204 -6.95 -48.94 -2.11
N PHE A 205 -7.76 -48.91 -1.06
CA PHE A 205 -8.76 -47.84 -0.87
C PHE A 205 -8.14 -46.49 -0.53
N LEU A 206 -7.04 -46.47 0.22
CA LEU A 206 -6.31 -45.25 0.50
C LEU A 206 -5.77 -44.62 -0.78
N VAL A 207 -5.22 -45.44 -1.69
CA VAL A 207 -4.73 -45.00 -2.99
C VAL A 207 -5.88 -44.52 -3.88
N GLU A 208 -7.00 -45.26 -3.95
CA GLU A 208 -8.18 -44.88 -4.73
C GLU A 208 -8.76 -43.53 -4.28
N ALA A 209 -8.93 -43.35 -2.96
CA ALA A 209 -9.37 -42.08 -2.38
C ALA A 209 -8.37 -40.94 -2.63
N ALA A 210 -7.06 -41.18 -2.49
CA ALA A 210 -6.03 -40.18 -2.74
C ALA A 210 -5.99 -39.76 -4.22
N THR A 211 -6.13 -40.70 -5.15
CA THR A 211 -6.20 -40.40 -6.59
C THR A 211 -7.44 -39.59 -6.96
N LEU A 212 -8.60 -39.91 -6.38
CA LEU A 212 -9.83 -39.16 -6.60
C LEU A 212 -9.73 -37.73 -6.04
N GLY A 213 -9.13 -37.58 -4.85
CA GLY A 213 -8.85 -36.27 -4.25
C GLY A 213 -7.87 -35.43 -5.08
N LEU A 214 -6.77 -36.02 -5.56
CA LEU A 214 -5.78 -35.33 -6.39
C LEU A 214 -6.35 -34.92 -7.76
N CYS A 215 -7.08 -35.81 -8.44
CA CYS A 215 -7.72 -35.47 -9.71
C CYS A 215 -8.80 -34.39 -9.56
N GLY A 216 -9.54 -34.41 -8.46
CA GLY A 216 -10.53 -33.37 -8.14
C GLY A 216 -9.91 -32.03 -7.71
N PHE A 217 -8.66 -32.01 -7.27
CA PHE A 217 -7.92 -30.77 -6.97
C PHE A 217 -7.30 -30.12 -8.21
N ILE A 218 -6.94 -30.91 -9.21
CA ILE A 218 -6.27 -30.46 -10.45
C ILE A 218 -7.29 -29.98 -11.51
N SER A 219 -8.54 -30.48 -11.46
CA SER A 219 -9.62 -30.13 -12.40
C SER A 219 -10.43 -28.95 -11.88
#